data_AF-A0A922MG95-F1
#
_entry.id   AF-A0A922MG95-F1
#
_cell.length_a   1.000
_cell.length_b   1.000
_cell.length_c   1.000
_cell.angle_alpha   90.00
_cell.angle_beta   90.00
_cell.angle_gamma   90.00
#
_symmetry.space_group_name_H-M   'P 1'
#
loop_
_entity.id
_entity.type
_entity.pdbx_description
1 polymer ?
#
loop_
_entity_poly.entity_id
_entity_poly.type
_entity_poly.pdbx_seq_one_letter_code
_entity_poly.pdbx_strand_id
1 'polypeptide(L)' 'MRNTWLKLARRDPKSLSTKTKYYFCEDHFDLENDMENYTQLKIMGSVKRIRMRPNCIPSRFDCQPGRKRHYLPRCFDIS' A
#
# COMPACT_ATOMS: atom_id res chain seq x y z
N MET A 1 0.25 6.58 11.23
CA MET A 1 -0.07 6.11 9.86
C MET A 1 -0.28 7.23 8.85
N ARG A 2 -1.21 8.18 9.04
CA ARG A 2 -1.50 9.25 8.03
C ARG A 2 -0.26 9.98 7.53
N ASN A 3 0.58 10.51 8.43
CA ASN A 3 1.76 11.29 8.02
C ASN A 3 2.76 10.45 7.22
N THR A 4 2.91 9.16 7.56
CA THR A 4 3.75 8.21 6.80
C THR A 4 3.22 8.04 5.38
N TRP A 5 1.92 7.82 5.24
CA TRP A 5 1.26 7.67 3.94
C TRP A 5 1.39 8.94 3.08
N LEU A 6 1.22 10.12 3.68
CA LEU A 6 1.39 11.39 2.98
C LEU A 6 2.85 11.61 2.52
N LYS A 7 3.82 11.30 3.38
CA LYS A 7 5.25 11.35 3.00
C LYS A 7 5.57 10.41 1.84
N LEU A 8 5.03 9.19 1.85
CA LEU A 8 5.19 8.24 0.74
C LEU A 8 4.54 8.71 -0.55
N ALA A 9 3.45 9.48 -0.46
CA ALA A 9 2.82 10.17 -1.58
C ALA A 9 3.57 11.45 -2.02
N ARG A 10 4.72 11.77 -1.41
CA ARG A 10 5.45 13.05 -1.60
C ARG A 10 4.58 14.29 -1.32
N ARG A 11 3.70 14.19 -0.33
CA ARG A 11 2.87 15.30 0.14
C ARG A 11 3.33 15.74 1.52
N ASP A 12 3.38 17.06 1.74
CA ASP A 12 3.63 17.62 3.06
C ASP A 12 2.38 17.46 3.95
N PRO A 13 2.46 16.78 5.10
CA PRO A 13 1.34 16.70 6.04
C PRO A 13 0.86 18.06 6.55
N LYS A 14 1.72 19.08 6.63
CA LYS A 14 1.36 20.41 7.14
C LYS A 14 0.57 21.23 6.14
N SER A 15 0.73 20.96 4.84
CA SER A 15 0.00 21.66 3.77
C SER A 15 -1.41 21.10 3.56
N LEU A 16 -1.83 20.08 4.31
CA LEU A 16 -3.09 19.37 4.11
C LEU A 16 -3.96 19.44 5.36
N SER A 17 -5.26 19.67 5.15
CA SER A 17 -6.26 19.60 6.22
C SER A 17 -6.29 18.22 6.87
N THR A 18 -6.44 18.17 8.19
CA THR A 18 -6.61 16.91 8.94
C THR A 18 -7.99 16.27 8.69
N LYS A 19 -8.95 17.06 8.20
CA LYS A 19 -10.33 16.60 7.91
C LYS A 19 -10.44 15.86 6.59
N THR A 20 -9.54 16.11 5.64
CA THR A 20 -9.61 15.45 4.32
C THR A 20 -9.11 14.02 4.39
N LYS A 21 -9.85 13.11 3.74
CA LYS A 21 -9.46 11.70 3.63
C LYS A 21 -8.72 11.51 2.31
N TYR A 22 -7.53 10.91 2.39
CA TYR A 22 -6.76 10.48 1.23
C TYR A 22 -6.70 8.97 1.21
N TYR A 23 -6.75 8.41 0.01
CA TYR A 23 -6.74 6.98 -0.23
C TYR A 23 -5.63 6.66 -1.22
N PHE A 24 -5.11 5.43 -1.14
CA PHE A 24 -4.32 4.83 -2.20
C PHE A 24 -5.19 3.82 -2.91
N CYS A 25 -5.00 3.71 -4.22
CA CYS A 25 -5.50 2.60 -5.01
C CYS A 25 -4.87 1.27 -4.56
N GLU A 26 -5.50 0.17 -4.92
CA GLU A 26 -5.09 -1.19 -4.54
C GLU A 26 -3.73 -1.60 -5.12
N ASP A 27 -3.36 -1.07 -6.27
CA ASP A 27 -2.09 -1.31 -6.99
C ASP A 27 -0.85 -0.88 -6.20
N HIS A 28 -1.03 -0.02 -5.19
CA HIS A 28 0.02 0.40 -4.27
C HIS A 28 0.38 -0.64 -3.19
N PHE A 29 -0.44 -1.68 -3.05
CA PHE A 29 -0.33 -2.71 -2.01
C PHE A 29 -0.05 -4.09 -2.60
N ASP A 30 0.51 -4.97 -1.78
CA ASP A 30 0.61 -6.39 -2.04
C ASP A 30 -0.55 -7.12 -1.39
N LEU A 31 -1.73 -7.10 -2.02
CA LEU A 31 -3.00 -7.49 -1.38
C LEU A 31 -2.96 -8.88 -0.72
N GLU A 32 -2.25 -9.85 -1.30
CA GLU A 32 -2.07 -11.19 -0.72
C GLU A 32 -1.44 -11.15 0.69
N ASN A 33 -0.46 -10.26 0.89
CA ASN A 33 0.28 -10.12 2.14
C ASN A 33 -0.29 -9.01 3.02
N ASP A 34 -0.84 -7.95 2.43
CA ASP A 34 -1.26 -6.72 3.11
C ASP A 34 -2.71 -6.74 3.58
N MET A 35 -3.58 -7.59 3.01
CA MET A 35 -4.96 -7.74 3.45
C MET A 35 -5.15 -8.98 4.35
N GLU A 36 -5.94 -8.83 5.40
CA GLU A 36 -6.29 -9.94 6.30
C GLU A 36 -7.22 -10.95 5.66
N ASN A 37 -8.13 -10.47 4.80
CA ASN A 37 -9.18 -11.28 4.19
C ASN A 37 -9.06 -11.38 2.67
N TYR A 38 -7.83 -11.28 2.13
CA TYR A 38 -7.60 -11.45 0.70
C TYR A 38 -8.05 -12.83 0.21
N THR A 39 -7.67 -13.90 0.90
CA THR A 39 -8.04 -15.26 0.52
C THR A 39 -9.56 -15.44 0.47
N GLN A 40 -10.29 -14.87 1.45
CA GLN A 40 -11.74 -14.90 1.46
C GLN A 40 -12.33 -14.14 0.26
N LEU A 41 -11.84 -12.94 -0.01
CA LEU A 41 -12.24 -12.14 -1.17
C LEU A 41 -11.97 -12.90 -2.48
N LYS A 42 -10.82 -13.57 -2.58
CA LYS A 42 -10.41 -14.30 -3.78
C LYS A 42 -11.28 -15.53 -4.05
N ILE A 43 -11.65 -16.27 -3.00
CA ILE A 43 -12.47 -17.49 -3.11
C ILE A 43 -13.95 -17.15 -3.33
N MET A 44 -14.48 -16.20 -2.56
CA MET A 44 -15.91 -15.87 -2.57
C MET A 44 -16.29 -14.84 -3.64
N GLY A 45 -15.30 -14.17 -4.25
CA GLY A 45 -15.49 -13.04 -5.16
C GLY A 45 -15.96 -11.75 -4.49
N SER A 46 -16.33 -11.79 -3.22
CA SER A 46 -16.80 -10.63 -2.45
C SER A 46 -16.63 -10.80 -0.94
N VAL A 47 -16.53 -9.69 -0.23
CA VAL A 47 -16.58 -9.62 1.24
C VAL A 47 -17.41 -8.43 1.68
N LYS A 48 -18.07 -8.52 2.84
CA LYS A 48 -18.85 -7.41 3.40
C LYS A 48 -18.01 -6.15 3.67
N ARG A 49 -16.74 -6.33 4.04
CA ARG A 49 -15.78 -5.24 4.30
C ARG A 49 -14.35 -5.71 4.04
N ILE A 50 -13.59 -4.90 3.32
CA ILE A 50 -12.14 -5.08 3.13
C ILE A 50 -11.41 -4.78 4.44
N ARG A 51 -10.49 -5.66 4.83
CA ARG A 51 -9.66 -5.50 6.03
C ARG A 51 -8.18 -5.56 5.64
N MET A 52 -7.52 -4.41 5.73
CA MET A 52 -6.06 -4.34 5.64
C MET A 52 -5.46 -4.76 6.98
N ARG A 53 -4.28 -5.38 6.95
CA ARG A 53 -3.52 -5.66 8.17
C ARG A 53 -3.23 -4.36 8.94
N PRO A 54 -3.14 -4.40 10.28
CA PRO A 54 -2.75 -3.25 11.07
C PRO A 54 -1.38 -2.75 10.64
N ASN A 55 -1.20 -1.44 10.58
CA ASN A 55 0.05 -0.79 10.18
C ASN A 55 0.52 -1.11 8.75
N CYS A 56 -0.36 -1.61 7.87
CA CYS A 56 -0.06 -1.77 6.46
C CYS A 56 0.39 -0.43 5.84
N ILE A 57 1.50 -0.48 5.09
CA ILE A 57 2.11 0.67 4.43
C ILE A 57 2.20 0.36 2.94
N PRO A 58 1.66 1.22 2.05
CA PRO A 58 1.81 1.04 0.61
C PRO A 58 3.30 1.03 0.25
N SER A 59 3.68 0.14 -0.66
CA SER A 59 5.08 -0.10 -1.04
C SER A 59 5.35 0.14 -2.52
N ARG A 60 4.32 0.01 -3.37
CA ARG A 60 4.43 0.14 -4.83
C ARG A 60 4.05 1.55 -5.25
N PHE A 61 4.94 2.24 -5.96
CA PHE A 61 4.75 3.63 -6.38
C PHE A 61 5.34 3.90 -7.75
N ASP A 62 5.09 2.98 -8.67
CA ASP A 62 5.59 3.08 -10.04
C ASP A 62 5.06 4.32 -10.77
N CYS A 63 3.94 4.90 -10.30
CA CYS A 63 3.39 6.17 -10.78
C CYS A 63 4.20 7.41 -10.37
N GLN A 64 5.20 7.30 -9.48
CA GLN A 64 6.01 8.43 -9.02
C GLN A 64 7.33 8.51 -9.80
N PRO A 65 7.47 9.45 -10.76
CA PRO A 65 8.70 9.58 -11.54
C PRO A 65 9.90 9.91 -10.64
N GLY A 66 11.06 9.35 -10.97
CA GLY A 66 12.31 9.57 -10.23
C GLY A 66 12.35 8.89 -8.86
N ARG A 67 11.38 8.04 -8.49
CA ARG A 67 11.52 7.17 -7.33
C ARG A 67 12.49 6.04 -7.70
N LYS A 68 13.61 5.93 -7.00
CA LYS A 68 14.45 4.73 -7.10
C LYS A 68 13.58 3.56 -6.69
N ARG A 69 13.29 2.63 -7.61
CA ARG A 69 12.70 1.35 -7.23
C ARG A 69 13.66 0.75 -6.23
N HIS A 70 13.21 0.54 -5.00
CA HIS A 70 13.84 -0.43 -4.12
C HIS A 70 13.50 -1.78 -4.73
N TYR A 71 14.20 -2.15 -5.80
CA TYR A 71 14.39 -3.55 -6.11
C TYR A 71 15.17 -4.08 -4.90
N LEU A 72 14.45 -4.55 -3.88
CA LEU A 72 14.99 -5.67 -3.13
C LEU A 72 15.06 -6.78 -4.17
N PRO A 73 16.25 -7.25 -4.55
CA PRO A 73 16.32 -8.48 -5.31
C PRO A 73 15.71 -9.54 -4.40
N ARG A 74 14.47 -9.95 -4.65
CA ARG A 74 14.03 -11.31 -4.31
C ARG A 74 14.68 -12.28 -5.31
N CYS A 75 15.98 -12.11 -5.55
CA CYS A 75 16.82 -13.17 -6.06
C CYS A 75 17.02 -14.09 -4.87
N PHE A 76 16.24 -15.17 -4.82
CA PHE A 76 16.78 -16.38 -4.22
C PHE A 76 18.00 -16.74 -5.07
N ASP A 77 19.19 -16.64 -4.48
CA ASP A 77 20.33 -17.41 -4.96
C ASP A 77 19.88 -18.88 -4.91
N ILE A 78 19.69 -19.48 -6.09
CA ILE A 78 19.78 -20.92 -6.24
C ILE A 78 21.24 -21.16 -6.62
N SER A 79 22.09 -21.14 -5.60
CA SER A 79 23.44 -21.69 -5.61
C SER A 79 23.70 -22.36 -4.28
#